data_AF-A0A349X0X1-F1
#
_entry.id   AF-A0A349X0X1-F1
#
_cell.length_a   1.000
_cell.length_b   1.000
_cell.length_c   1.000
_cell.angle_alpha   90.00
_cell.angle_beta   90.00
_cell.angle_gamma   90.00
#
_symmetry.space_group_name_H-M   'P 1'
#
loop_
_entity.id
_entity.type
_entity.pdbx_description
1 polymer ?
#
loop_
_entity_poly.entity_id
_entity_poly.type
_entity_poly.pdbx_seq_one_letter_code
_entity_poly.pdbx_strand_id
1 'polypeptide(L)'
;MHQPEIKTPPKPLVEVQPPTASSQSHLTKPSVAQKKHSGRKIIVLIGIIVLVLLSVGGYLLIQDAKNKTQTPVVTPAPTPRPAPETQPEPVKEPVVTEPEIEKPEVFPVEIVPGVDSDSDGLSDIEETLVYKTDPRLPDTDSDGFLDGNEVFHRYNPGGTAPGTLLGSGAVKVYKGTAIEILYEFYYPSTWSYQEVQNEIILDAQTGEGFHISVFSNPEESSFKDWIKQNFPTSTFVSGVTKNGLPMMQGEDQRTVYLDLTSVILSFVYDPGIKTRVDYLQTFQMMLNSVQVVGAVENSETTSETSIVQPEESEPAL
;
A
#
# COMPACT_ATOMS: atom_id res chain seq x y z
N MET A 1 -12.69 -35.48 77.24
CA MET A 1 -13.30 -36.70 76.67
C MET A 1 -13.94 -36.29 75.34
N HIS A 2 -13.18 -36.21 74.25
CA HIS A 2 -13.15 -37.25 73.19
C HIS A 2 -14.54 -37.70 72.73
N GLN A 3 -15.03 -37.11 71.64
CA GLN A 3 -15.65 -37.86 70.56
C GLN A 3 -15.18 -37.25 69.22
N PRO A 4 -14.56 -38.04 68.32
CA PRO A 4 -14.03 -37.55 67.06
C PRO A 4 -15.12 -37.44 65.98
N GLU A 5 -14.97 -36.41 65.16
CA GLU A 5 -15.78 -36.06 64.00
C GLU A 5 -15.67 -37.13 62.89
N ILE A 6 -16.82 -37.62 62.42
CA ILE A 6 -16.91 -38.64 61.38
C ILE A 6 -16.66 -37.98 60.01
N LYS A 7 -15.50 -38.26 59.40
CA LYS A 7 -15.19 -37.88 58.02
C LYS A 7 -16.04 -38.70 57.04
N THR A 8 -16.81 -38.01 56.20
CA THR A 8 -17.52 -38.60 55.05
C THR A 8 -16.55 -38.94 53.90
N PRO A 9 -16.76 -40.04 53.17
CA PRO A 9 -15.88 -40.44 52.08
C PRO A 9 -16.07 -39.56 50.81
N PRO A 10 -15.00 -39.32 50.03
CA PRO A 10 -15.08 -38.54 48.79
C PRO A 10 -15.83 -39.31 47.68
N LYS A 11 -16.56 -38.54 46.86
CA LYS A 11 -17.40 -38.99 45.74
C LYS A 11 -16.52 -39.51 44.57
N PRO A 12 -16.93 -40.56 43.82
CA PRO A 12 -16.07 -41.18 42.80
C PRO A 12 -15.90 -40.30 41.54
N LEU A 13 -14.68 -40.26 40.99
CA LEU A 13 -14.37 -39.69 39.68
C LEU A 13 -15.01 -40.54 38.56
N VAL A 14 -15.65 -39.87 37.59
CA VAL A 14 -16.18 -40.50 36.37
C VAL A 14 -15.16 -40.34 35.25
N GLU A 15 -14.64 -41.46 34.77
CA GLU A 15 -13.72 -41.55 33.62
C GLU A 15 -14.52 -41.77 32.33
N VAL A 16 -14.32 -40.91 31.33
CA VAL A 16 -15.06 -40.95 30.06
C VAL A 16 -14.19 -41.61 28.99
N GLN A 17 -14.60 -42.78 28.49
CA GLN A 17 -13.94 -43.50 27.39
C GLN A 17 -14.49 -43.03 26.01
N PRO A 18 -13.66 -42.98 24.96
CA PRO A 18 -14.08 -42.60 23.61
C PRO A 18 -14.79 -43.76 22.84
N PRO A 19 -15.69 -43.45 21.89
CA PRO A 19 -16.57 -44.44 21.27
C PRO A 19 -15.88 -45.32 20.22
N THR A 20 -16.26 -46.60 20.23
CA THR A 20 -15.83 -47.67 19.30
C THR A 20 -16.71 -47.73 18.04
N ALA A 21 -16.11 -48.12 16.91
CA ALA A 21 -16.74 -48.26 15.58
C ALA A 21 -17.39 -49.64 15.30
N SER A 22 -18.17 -49.70 14.20
CA SER A 22 -18.81 -50.86 13.50
C SER A 22 -20.29 -51.13 13.90
N SER A 23 -21.26 -51.47 13.04
CA SER A 23 -21.29 -52.00 11.66
C SER A 23 -22.67 -51.79 10.99
N GLN A 24 -22.76 -52.19 9.72
CA GLN A 24 -23.72 -51.86 8.65
C GLN A 24 -25.19 -52.32 8.80
N SER A 25 -26.12 -51.62 8.13
CA SER A 25 -27.38 -52.16 7.61
C SER A 25 -27.76 -51.55 6.25
N HIS A 26 -28.08 -52.42 5.29
CA HIS A 26 -28.45 -52.16 3.89
C HIS A 26 -29.66 -51.23 3.72
N LEU A 27 -29.63 -50.35 2.70
CA LEU A 27 -30.81 -49.80 2.01
C LEU A 27 -30.43 -49.37 0.57
N THR A 28 -31.37 -49.60 -0.34
CA THR A 28 -31.30 -49.63 -1.82
C THR A 28 -31.06 -48.29 -2.52
N LYS A 29 -30.30 -48.32 -3.64
CA LYS A 29 -30.05 -47.22 -4.60
C LYS A 29 -31.33 -46.77 -5.35
N PRO A 30 -31.51 -45.47 -5.58
CA PRO A 30 -32.11 -44.97 -6.82
C PRO A 30 -31.02 -44.62 -7.85
N SER A 31 -31.27 -45.03 -9.09
CA SER A 31 -30.50 -44.69 -10.29
C SER A 31 -30.73 -43.22 -10.65
N VAL A 32 -29.66 -42.43 -10.76
CA VAL A 32 -29.69 -41.07 -11.32
C VAL A 32 -28.79 -41.06 -12.55
N ALA A 33 -29.39 -40.74 -13.70
CA ALA A 33 -28.75 -40.68 -15.00
C ALA A 33 -27.68 -39.58 -15.05
N GLN A 34 -26.45 -39.94 -15.43
CA GLN A 34 -25.38 -38.99 -15.72
C GLN A 34 -25.66 -38.27 -17.04
N LYS A 35 -25.91 -36.95 -16.97
CA LYS A 35 -25.96 -36.09 -18.15
C LYS A 35 -24.53 -35.69 -18.53
N LYS A 36 -24.09 -36.14 -19.71
CA LYS A 36 -22.77 -35.92 -20.32
C LYS A 36 -22.56 -34.43 -20.63
N HIS A 37 -21.61 -33.79 -19.96
CA HIS A 37 -21.28 -32.37 -20.14
C HIS A 37 -20.34 -32.16 -21.34
N SER A 38 -20.89 -32.12 -22.55
CA SER A 38 -20.17 -31.87 -23.81
C SER A 38 -20.08 -30.37 -24.15
N GLY A 39 -19.63 -29.54 -23.20
CA GLY A 39 -19.54 -28.06 -23.38
C GLY A 39 -18.13 -27.48 -23.40
N ARG A 40 -17.16 -28.14 -22.74
CA ARG A 40 -15.79 -27.61 -22.61
C ARG A 40 -14.98 -27.58 -23.91
N LYS A 41 -15.23 -28.50 -24.85
CA LYS A 41 -14.48 -28.56 -26.12
C LYS A 41 -14.84 -27.44 -27.11
N ILE A 42 -16.07 -26.94 -27.08
CA ILE A 42 -16.54 -25.87 -27.99
C ILE A 42 -16.01 -24.51 -27.53
N ILE A 43 -15.96 -24.25 -26.22
CA ILE A 43 -15.44 -22.98 -25.67
C ILE A 43 -13.94 -22.84 -25.94
N VAL A 44 -13.17 -23.93 -25.82
CA VAL A 44 -11.72 -23.91 -26.14
C VAL A 44 -11.48 -23.63 -27.62
N LEU A 45 -12.29 -24.21 -28.52
CA LEU A 45 -12.13 -23.97 -29.97
C LEU A 45 -12.46 -22.53 -30.36
N ILE A 46 -13.52 -21.93 -29.77
CA ILE A 46 -13.87 -20.53 -30.00
C ILE A 46 -12.77 -19.60 -29.46
N GLY A 47 -12.21 -19.90 -28.28
CA GLY A 47 -11.10 -19.13 -27.71
C GLY A 47 -9.86 -19.10 -28.62
N ILE A 48 -9.49 -20.25 -29.21
CA ILE A 48 -8.36 -20.34 -30.13
C ILE A 48 -8.60 -19.54 -31.41
N ILE A 49 -9.82 -19.57 -31.97
CA ILE A 49 -10.15 -18.80 -33.19
C ILE A 49 -10.09 -17.30 -32.91
N VAL A 50 -10.59 -16.83 -31.76
CA VAL A 50 -10.51 -15.42 -31.38
C VAL A 50 -9.07 -14.97 -31.20
N LEU A 51 -8.22 -15.79 -30.56
CA LEU A 51 -6.79 -15.51 -30.40
C LEU A 51 -6.08 -15.37 -31.75
N VAL A 52 -6.33 -16.28 -32.68
CA VAL A 52 -5.73 -16.23 -34.03
C VAL A 52 -6.20 -14.98 -34.79
N LEU A 53 -7.48 -14.61 -34.70
CA LEU A 53 -8.00 -13.40 -35.35
C LEU A 53 -7.42 -12.12 -34.76
N LEU A 54 -7.22 -12.06 -33.43
CA LEU A 54 -6.57 -10.93 -32.77
C LEU A 54 -5.08 -10.83 -33.14
N SER A 55 -4.38 -11.96 -33.24
CA SER A 55 -2.98 -11.98 -33.66
C SER A 55 -2.80 -11.53 -35.11
N VAL A 56 -3.66 -11.97 -36.03
CA VAL A 56 -3.62 -11.53 -37.43
C VAL A 56 -4.00 -10.06 -37.57
N GLY A 57 -5.03 -9.61 -36.84
CA GLY A 57 -5.42 -8.18 -36.81
C GLY A 57 -4.31 -7.28 -36.27
N GLY A 58 -3.66 -7.67 -35.17
CA GLY A 58 -2.50 -6.95 -34.62
C GLY A 58 -1.32 -6.90 -35.58
N TYR A 59 -1.04 -8.00 -36.29
CA TYR A 59 0.05 -8.06 -37.27
C TYR A 59 -0.17 -7.11 -38.45
N LEU A 60 -1.40 -6.97 -38.95
CA LEU A 60 -1.72 -6.05 -40.05
C LEU A 60 -1.59 -4.58 -39.63
N LEU A 61 -1.97 -4.23 -38.39
CA LEU A 61 -1.81 -2.87 -37.87
C LEU A 61 -0.34 -2.46 -37.71
N ILE A 62 0.54 -3.40 -37.38
CA ILE A 62 1.99 -3.14 -37.24
C ILE A 62 2.66 -2.95 -38.61
N GLN A 63 2.15 -3.57 -39.69
CA GLN A 63 2.69 -3.34 -41.03
C GLN A 63 2.40 -1.93 -41.56
N ASP A 64 1.23 -1.36 -41.25
CA ASP A 64 0.89 0.02 -41.65
C ASP A 64 1.75 1.06 -40.92
N ALA A 65 2.14 0.79 -39.67
CA ALA A 65 2.99 1.69 -38.88
C ALA A 65 4.44 1.75 -39.39
N LYS A 66 4.95 0.69 -40.03
CA LYS A 66 6.34 0.65 -40.55
C LYS A 66 6.52 1.40 -41.88
N ASN A 67 5.44 1.72 -42.60
CA ASN A 67 5.51 2.36 -43.92
C ASN A 67 5.51 3.90 -43.91
N LYS A 68 5.47 4.55 -42.75
CA LYS A 68 5.68 6.01 -42.64
C LYS A 68 7.11 6.33 -42.22
N THR A 69 8.05 6.17 -43.16
CA THR A 69 9.41 6.69 -43.04
C THR A 69 9.45 8.15 -43.47
N GLN A 70 9.91 9.02 -42.57
CA GLN A 70 10.12 10.44 -42.82
C GLN A 70 11.38 10.65 -43.67
N THR A 71 11.27 11.51 -44.68
CA THR A 71 12.38 11.97 -45.53
C THR A 71 13.30 12.91 -44.74
N PRO A 72 14.64 12.76 -44.75
CA PRO A 72 15.52 13.74 -44.14
C PRO A 72 15.68 14.95 -45.09
N VAL A 73 15.38 16.15 -44.58
CA VAL A 73 15.70 17.42 -45.24
C VAL A 73 17.17 17.71 -45.00
N VAL A 74 17.96 17.72 -46.08
CA VAL A 74 19.36 18.16 -46.08
C VAL A 74 19.37 19.69 -46.23
N THR A 75 19.79 20.41 -45.19
CA THR A 75 20.14 21.83 -45.29
C THR A 75 21.65 21.96 -45.55
N PRO A 76 22.10 22.64 -46.62
CA PRO A 76 23.53 22.85 -46.84
C PRO A 76 24.10 23.92 -45.89
N ALA A 77 25.30 23.63 -45.37
CA ALA A 77 26.09 24.52 -44.53
C ALA A 77 26.49 25.81 -45.28
N PRO A 78 26.51 26.99 -44.63
CA PRO A 78 27.07 28.19 -45.22
C PRO A 78 28.61 28.17 -45.18
N THR A 79 29.20 28.48 -46.33
CA THR A 79 30.62 28.64 -46.62
C THR A 79 31.30 29.69 -45.71
N PRO A 80 32.57 29.50 -45.29
CA PRO A 80 33.29 30.48 -44.47
C PRO A 80 33.61 31.75 -45.28
N ARG A 81 33.24 32.92 -44.75
CA ARG A 81 33.62 34.23 -45.27
C ARG A 81 35.06 34.56 -44.81
N PRO A 82 35.90 35.23 -45.64
CA PRO A 82 37.29 35.53 -45.28
C PRO A 82 37.37 36.52 -44.11
N ALA A 83 38.36 36.30 -43.24
CA ALA A 83 38.71 37.17 -42.12
C ALA A 83 39.15 38.57 -42.63
N PRO A 84 38.63 39.68 -42.06
CA PRO A 84 39.23 41.00 -42.23
C PRO A 84 40.44 41.15 -41.31
N GLU A 85 41.50 41.72 -41.87
CA GLU A 85 42.78 42.01 -41.23
C GLU A 85 42.66 42.96 -40.03
N THR A 86 43.45 42.67 -39.00
CA THR A 86 43.57 43.42 -37.75
C THR A 86 44.20 44.79 -37.97
N GLN A 87 43.48 45.86 -37.65
CA GLN A 87 44.06 47.16 -37.27
C GLN A 87 43.86 47.37 -35.76
N PRO A 88 44.88 47.85 -35.01
CA PRO A 88 44.72 48.10 -33.57
C PRO A 88 44.02 49.45 -33.37
N GLU A 89 42.77 49.43 -32.89
CA GLU A 89 42.10 50.61 -32.36
C GLU A 89 42.54 50.90 -30.91
N PRO A 90 42.59 52.18 -30.51
CA PRO A 90 43.10 52.61 -29.21
C PRO A 90 42.13 52.23 -28.08
N VAL A 91 42.70 51.79 -26.96
CA VAL A 91 41.99 51.40 -25.73
C VAL A 91 41.03 52.51 -25.29
N LYS A 92 39.72 52.24 -25.41
CA LYS A 92 38.66 52.97 -24.72
C LYS A 92 38.24 52.14 -23.51
N GLU A 93 38.11 52.83 -22.38
CA GLU A 93 37.73 52.28 -21.07
C GLU A 93 36.45 51.43 -21.16
N PRO A 94 36.34 50.34 -20.38
CA PRO A 94 35.18 49.46 -20.45
C PRO A 94 33.94 50.17 -19.92
N VAL A 95 32.97 50.42 -20.81
CA VAL A 95 31.58 50.62 -20.41
C VAL A 95 31.08 49.26 -19.95
N VAL A 96 30.92 49.10 -18.65
CA VAL A 96 30.28 47.94 -18.03
C VAL A 96 28.78 48.04 -18.35
N THR A 97 28.37 47.45 -19.47
CA THR A 97 26.98 47.05 -19.66
C THR A 97 26.78 45.76 -18.90
N GLU A 98 26.12 45.85 -17.76
CA GLU A 98 25.70 44.70 -16.96
C GLU A 98 24.80 43.80 -17.84
N PRO A 99 25.13 42.51 -18.02
CA PRO A 99 24.26 41.61 -18.75
C PRO A 99 22.94 41.49 -17.99
N GLU A 100 21.83 41.76 -18.66
CA GLU A 100 20.49 41.41 -18.17
C GLU A 100 20.48 39.89 -17.99
N ILE A 101 20.56 39.45 -16.74
CA ILE A 101 20.47 38.04 -16.37
C ILE A 101 19.04 37.62 -16.71
N GLU A 102 18.86 36.98 -17.86
CA GLU A 102 17.62 36.26 -18.17
C GLU A 102 17.38 35.27 -17.03
N LYS A 103 16.34 35.56 -16.24
CA LYS A 103 15.83 34.70 -15.17
C LYS A 103 15.68 33.29 -15.76
N PRO A 104 16.38 32.27 -15.26
CA PRO A 104 16.27 30.94 -15.83
C PRO A 104 14.81 30.49 -15.76
N GLU A 105 14.25 30.10 -16.90
CA GLU A 105 12.96 29.42 -16.97
C GLU A 105 13.11 28.14 -16.16
N VAL A 106 12.54 28.15 -14.94
CA VAL A 106 12.49 26.97 -14.08
C VAL A 106 11.45 26.03 -14.70
N PHE A 107 11.91 25.11 -15.56
CA PHE A 107 11.09 23.98 -15.97
C PHE A 107 10.78 23.16 -14.71
N PRO A 108 9.50 22.80 -14.47
CA PRO A 108 9.16 21.95 -13.32
C PRO A 108 9.92 20.64 -13.46
N VAL A 109 10.66 20.29 -12.41
CA VAL A 109 11.39 19.02 -12.36
C VAL A 109 10.36 17.91 -12.22
N GLU A 110 10.18 17.13 -13.29
CA GLU A 110 9.27 15.99 -13.28
C GLU A 110 9.80 14.93 -12.31
N ILE A 111 8.94 14.47 -11.39
CA ILE A 111 9.26 13.36 -10.50
C ILE A 111 9.08 12.05 -11.29
N VAL A 112 10.14 11.25 -11.38
CA VAL A 112 10.13 9.97 -12.11
C VAL A 112 10.04 8.77 -11.16
N PRO A 113 9.46 7.64 -11.59
CA PRO A 113 9.52 6.40 -10.81
C PRO A 113 10.95 5.91 -10.54
N GLY A 114 11.09 5.08 -9.50
CA GLY A 114 12.25 4.25 -9.25
C GLY A 114 12.72 3.50 -10.51
N VAL A 115 14.02 3.20 -10.59
CA VAL A 115 14.50 2.26 -11.62
C VAL A 115 14.06 0.87 -11.21
N ASP A 116 13.42 0.17 -12.14
CA ASP A 116 12.96 -1.21 -12.03
C ASP A 116 13.60 -1.97 -13.20
N SER A 117 14.69 -2.66 -12.91
CA SER A 117 15.61 -3.24 -13.90
C SER A 117 15.03 -4.46 -14.63
N ASP A 118 14.08 -5.17 -14.01
CA ASP A 118 13.47 -6.37 -14.57
C ASP A 118 11.95 -6.26 -14.82
N SER A 119 11.38 -5.11 -14.49
CA SER A 119 10.02 -4.68 -14.79
C SER A 119 8.92 -5.49 -14.10
N ASP A 120 9.18 -5.91 -12.87
CA ASP A 120 8.25 -6.70 -12.05
C ASP A 120 7.33 -5.84 -11.16
N GLY A 121 7.63 -4.54 -11.05
CA GLY A 121 6.89 -3.55 -10.27
C GLY A 121 7.53 -3.14 -8.94
N LEU A 122 8.69 -3.67 -8.57
CA LEU A 122 9.54 -3.12 -7.51
C LEU A 122 10.69 -2.33 -8.11
N SER A 123 11.10 -1.24 -7.45
CA SER A 123 12.36 -0.62 -7.83
C SER A 123 13.56 -1.44 -7.31
N ASP A 124 14.70 -1.33 -7.99
CA ASP A 124 15.98 -1.92 -7.58
C ASP A 124 16.32 -1.56 -6.12
N ILE A 125 15.88 -0.37 -5.67
CA ILE A 125 16.07 0.12 -4.30
C ILE A 125 15.17 -0.61 -3.31
N GLU A 126 13.90 -0.84 -3.65
CA GLU A 126 12.96 -1.61 -2.83
C GLU A 126 13.46 -3.04 -2.62
N GLU A 127 13.84 -3.69 -3.70
CA GLU A 127 14.37 -5.04 -3.70
C GLU A 127 15.64 -5.15 -2.87
N THR A 128 16.64 -4.30 -3.13
CA THR A 128 17.94 -4.38 -2.47
C THR A 128 17.85 -3.99 -0.99
N LEU A 129 17.11 -2.93 -0.65
CA LEU A 129 17.14 -2.36 0.70
C LEU A 129 16.07 -2.93 1.62
N VAL A 130 14.89 -3.29 1.09
CA VAL A 130 13.75 -3.76 1.89
C VAL A 130 13.57 -5.27 1.78
N TYR A 131 13.39 -5.80 0.57
CA TYR A 131 12.89 -7.17 0.39
C TYR A 131 13.97 -8.25 0.24
N LYS A 132 15.22 -7.84 -0.04
CA LYS A 132 16.38 -8.72 -0.25
C LYS A 132 16.20 -9.69 -1.42
N THR A 133 15.51 -9.22 -2.47
CA THR A 133 15.37 -9.88 -3.78
C THR A 133 16.47 -9.46 -4.74
N ASP A 134 16.57 -10.10 -5.91
CA ASP A 134 17.54 -9.79 -6.96
C ASP A 134 16.91 -8.88 -8.04
N PRO A 135 17.35 -7.61 -8.20
CA PRO A 135 16.78 -6.65 -9.17
C PRO A 135 16.90 -6.99 -10.65
N ARG A 136 17.35 -8.19 -10.97
CA ARG A 136 17.50 -8.67 -12.34
C ARG A 136 16.62 -9.87 -12.61
N LEU A 137 15.89 -10.36 -11.62
CA LEU A 137 15.05 -11.53 -11.67
C LEU A 137 13.64 -11.13 -11.21
N PRO A 138 12.67 -11.06 -12.14
CA PRO A 138 11.30 -10.67 -11.78
C PRO A 138 10.62 -11.58 -10.74
N ASP A 139 11.21 -12.74 -10.46
CA ASP A 139 10.77 -13.78 -9.54
C ASP A 139 12.06 -14.38 -8.94
N THR A 140 12.45 -13.87 -7.76
CA THR A 140 13.74 -14.18 -7.14
C THR A 140 13.82 -15.63 -6.67
N ASP A 141 12.73 -16.15 -6.11
CA ASP A 141 12.72 -17.48 -5.52
C ASP A 141 12.27 -18.60 -6.51
N SER A 142 11.88 -18.19 -7.72
CA SER A 142 11.48 -19.04 -8.83
C SER A 142 10.24 -19.90 -8.54
N ASP A 143 9.32 -19.41 -7.69
CA ASP A 143 8.08 -20.11 -7.36
C ASP A 143 6.91 -19.80 -8.33
N GLY A 144 7.12 -18.84 -9.24
CA GLY A 144 6.21 -18.48 -10.33
C GLY A 144 5.37 -17.22 -10.07
N PHE A 145 5.61 -16.52 -8.96
CA PHE A 145 5.02 -15.21 -8.68
C PHE A 145 6.08 -14.11 -8.80
N LEU A 146 5.67 -12.93 -9.29
CA LEU A 146 6.60 -11.81 -9.40
C LEU A 146 6.83 -11.17 -8.03
N ASP A 147 8.06 -10.78 -7.70
CA ASP A 147 8.42 -10.25 -6.37
C ASP A 147 7.53 -9.04 -6.02
N GLY A 148 7.33 -8.12 -6.98
CA GLY A 148 6.47 -6.95 -6.82
C GLY A 148 4.99 -7.28 -6.67
N ASN A 149 4.51 -8.36 -7.27
CA ASN A 149 3.15 -8.84 -7.05
C ASN A 149 2.99 -9.41 -5.63
N GLU A 150 3.98 -10.16 -5.17
CA GLU A 150 3.98 -10.74 -3.84
C GLU A 150 4.01 -9.68 -2.76
N VAL A 151 4.88 -8.68 -2.88
CA VAL A 151 4.93 -7.52 -1.97
C VAL A 151 3.58 -6.81 -1.91
N PHE A 152 2.96 -6.53 -3.06
CA PHE A 152 1.63 -5.90 -3.12
C PHE A 152 0.56 -6.69 -2.37
N HIS A 153 0.68 -8.01 -2.38
CA HIS A 153 -0.25 -8.93 -1.71
C HIS A 153 0.22 -9.37 -0.31
N ARG A 154 1.33 -8.82 0.19
CA ARG A 154 1.94 -9.12 1.50
C ARG A 154 2.46 -10.56 1.63
N TYR A 155 2.89 -11.15 0.54
CA TYR A 155 3.66 -12.40 0.51
C TYR A 155 5.17 -12.12 0.58
N ASN A 156 5.95 -13.16 0.85
CA ASN A 156 7.41 -13.06 0.97
C ASN A 156 8.06 -13.32 -0.41
N PRO A 157 8.64 -12.30 -1.07
CA PRO A 157 9.19 -12.47 -2.41
C PRO A 157 10.53 -13.22 -2.46
N GLY A 158 11.19 -13.37 -1.31
CA GLY A 158 12.49 -14.04 -1.21
C GLY A 158 12.39 -15.51 -0.76
N GLY A 159 11.20 -16.13 -0.76
CA GLY A 159 11.12 -17.51 -0.30
C GLY A 159 9.77 -18.18 -0.49
N THR A 160 9.86 -19.44 -0.93
CA THR A 160 8.76 -20.20 -1.52
C THR A 160 7.44 -20.14 -0.75
N ALA A 161 6.35 -19.88 -1.47
CA ALA A 161 5.02 -19.88 -0.90
C ALA A 161 4.66 -21.22 -0.18
N PRO A 162 3.88 -21.17 0.94
CA PRO A 162 3.31 -19.97 1.54
C PRO A 162 4.25 -19.31 2.56
N GLY A 163 4.70 -18.09 2.25
CA GLY A 163 5.39 -17.18 3.17
C GLY A 163 4.72 -15.81 3.18
N THR A 164 4.61 -15.15 4.34
CA THR A 164 4.06 -13.79 4.42
C THR A 164 5.17 -12.77 4.62
N LEU A 165 4.91 -11.54 4.18
CA LEU A 165 5.86 -10.44 4.33
C LEU A 165 6.15 -10.11 5.80
N LEU A 166 5.15 -10.24 6.67
CA LEU A 166 5.34 -10.11 8.12
C LEU A 166 6.17 -11.30 8.68
N GLY A 167 5.93 -12.51 8.17
CA GLY A 167 6.64 -13.71 8.58
C GLY A 167 8.12 -13.74 8.17
N SER A 168 8.48 -13.08 7.07
CA SER A 168 9.88 -12.94 6.64
C SER A 168 10.66 -11.92 7.47
N GLY A 169 9.97 -11.04 8.21
CA GLY A 169 10.59 -9.95 8.97
C GLY A 169 10.96 -8.72 8.12
N ALA A 170 10.57 -8.69 6.84
CA ALA A 170 10.79 -7.54 5.95
C ALA A 170 9.97 -6.31 6.39
N VAL A 171 8.85 -6.52 7.08
CA VAL A 171 7.99 -5.46 7.63
C VAL A 171 7.74 -5.62 9.12
N LYS A 172 7.35 -4.51 9.76
CA LYS A 172 6.84 -4.42 11.13
C LYS A 172 5.40 -3.89 11.11
N VAL A 173 4.69 -4.07 12.21
CA VAL A 173 3.33 -3.54 12.39
C VAL A 173 3.38 -2.28 13.25
N TYR A 174 2.89 -1.17 12.70
CA TYR A 174 2.55 0.01 13.49
C TYR A 174 1.13 -0.16 14.03
N LYS A 175 0.89 0.25 15.28
CA LYS A 175 -0.44 0.24 15.91
C LYS A 175 -0.75 1.62 16.46
N GLY A 176 -1.86 2.21 16.01
CA GLY A 176 -2.31 3.53 16.43
C GLY A 176 -3.70 3.49 17.04
N THR A 177 -4.03 4.55 17.78
CA THR A 177 -5.38 4.78 18.31
C THR A 177 -5.84 6.17 17.89
N ALA A 178 -7.05 6.26 17.34
CA ALA A 178 -7.65 7.53 16.91
C ALA A 178 -9.17 7.50 17.12
N ILE A 179 -9.73 8.44 17.89
CA ILE A 179 -11.17 8.56 18.14
C ILE A 179 -11.81 7.20 18.43
N GLU A 180 -11.33 6.53 19.48
CA GLU A 180 -11.81 5.20 19.92
C GLU A 180 -11.61 4.07 18.90
N ILE A 181 -10.91 4.27 17.79
CA ILE A 181 -10.58 3.22 16.84
C ILE A 181 -9.12 2.78 17.03
N LEU A 182 -8.91 1.47 17.12
CA LEU A 182 -7.58 0.86 17.03
C LEU A 182 -7.32 0.47 15.57
N TYR A 183 -6.24 0.98 15.00
CA TYR A 183 -5.84 0.66 13.64
C TYR A 183 -4.38 0.20 13.60
N GLU A 184 -4.05 -0.58 12.57
CA GLU A 184 -2.68 -0.99 12.32
C GLU A 184 -2.37 -0.99 10.83
N PHE A 185 -1.08 -0.93 10.52
CA PHE A 185 -0.55 -1.06 9.17
C PHE A 185 0.89 -1.56 9.19
N TYR A 186 1.35 -2.12 8.09
CA TYR A 186 2.71 -2.61 7.89
C TYR A 186 3.61 -1.48 7.38
N TYR A 187 4.86 -1.49 7.81
CA TYR A 187 5.91 -0.62 7.28
C TYR A 187 7.24 -1.40 7.23
N PRO A 188 8.17 -1.06 6.32
CA PRO A 188 9.47 -1.74 6.23
C PRO A 188 10.21 -1.78 7.56
N SER A 189 10.75 -2.95 7.91
CA SER A 189 11.38 -3.18 9.21
C SER A 189 12.68 -2.38 9.40
N THR A 190 13.29 -1.96 8.29
CA THR A 190 14.50 -1.15 8.22
C THR A 190 14.26 0.35 8.34
N TRP A 191 13.00 0.80 8.24
CA TRP A 191 12.66 2.22 8.39
C TRP A 191 12.52 2.59 9.86
N SER A 192 12.91 3.81 10.18
CA SER A 192 12.60 4.41 11.48
C SER A 192 11.23 5.06 11.44
N TYR A 193 10.59 5.20 12.59
CA TYR A 193 9.40 6.01 12.74
C TYR A 193 9.47 6.85 14.00
N GLN A 194 8.75 7.97 13.96
CA GLN A 194 8.55 8.87 15.09
C GLN A 194 7.11 9.39 15.05
N GLU A 195 6.56 9.62 16.24
CA GLU A 195 5.25 10.25 16.40
C GLU A 195 5.48 11.67 16.92
N VAL A 196 5.03 12.67 16.15
CA VAL A 196 5.14 14.07 16.53
C VAL A 196 3.76 14.69 16.47
N GLN A 197 3.27 15.15 17.62
CA GLN A 197 1.92 15.67 17.80
C GLN A 197 0.84 14.66 17.39
N ASN A 198 0.36 14.74 16.15
CA ASN A 198 -0.74 13.95 15.59
C ASN A 198 -0.37 13.33 14.23
N GLU A 199 0.93 13.27 13.95
CA GLU A 199 1.53 12.81 12.71
C GLU A 199 2.54 11.70 13.02
N ILE A 200 2.49 10.63 12.24
CA ILE A 200 3.46 9.55 12.26
C ILE A 200 4.37 9.76 11.05
N ILE A 201 5.66 9.91 11.29
CA ILE A 201 6.65 10.11 10.25
C ILE A 201 7.49 8.84 10.18
N LEU A 202 7.53 8.23 9.00
CA LEU A 202 8.40 7.12 8.66
C LEU A 202 9.52 7.64 7.76
N ASP A 203 10.75 7.25 8.06
CA ASP A 203 11.93 7.64 7.29
C ASP A 203 12.57 6.41 6.66
N ALA A 204 12.65 6.41 5.33
CA ALA A 204 13.38 5.40 4.58
C ALA A 204 14.90 5.59 4.72
N GLN A 205 15.66 4.51 4.55
CA GLN A 205 17.13 4.54 4.59
C GLN A 205 17.76 5.49 3.55
N THR A 206 17.02 5.82 2.49
CA THR A 206 17.45 6.73 1.43
C THR A 206 17.06 8.20 1.68
N GLY A 207 16.39 8.50 2.80
CA GLY A 207 15.98 9.85 3.20
C GLY A 207 14.62 10.31 2.66
N GLU A 208 13.85 9.42 2.04
CA GLU A 208 12.45 9.67 1.67
C GLU A 208 11.55 9.53 2.90
N GLY A 209 10.57 10.44 3.03
CA GLY A 209 9.67 10.53 4.17
C GLY A 209 8.26 10.08 3.83
N PHE A 210 7.59 9.46 4.79
CA PHE A 210 6.17 9.08 4.68
C PHE A 210 5.42 9.58 5.90
N HIS A 211 4.41 10.40 5.64
CA HIS A 211 3.69 11.17 6.64
C HIS A 211 2.28 10.61 6.76
N ILE A 212 1.92 10.16 7.95
CA ILE A 212 0.59 9.63 8.24
C ILE A 212 -0.09 10.56 9.24
N SER A 213 -1.18 11.17 8.79
CA SER A 213 -1.95 12.12 9.59
C SER A 213 -3.36 11.62 9.84
N VAL A 214 -3.86 11.88 11.04
CA VAL A 214 -5.20 11.47 11.47
C VAL A 214 -6.14 12.67 11.42
N PHE A 215 -7.25 12.53 10.70
CA PHE A 215 -8.32 13.53 10.62
C PHE A 215 -9.62 12.97 11.21
N SER A 216 -10.41 13.84 11.83
CA SER A 216 -11.75 13.51 12.30
C SER A 216 -12.78 13.66 11.17
N ASN A 217 -13.73 12.74 11.10
CA ASN A 217 -14.95 12.87 10.30
C ASN A 217 -16.21 12.68 11.19
N PRO A 218 -16.45 13.57 12.18
CA PRO A 218 -17.41 13.33 13.25
C PRO A 218 -18.87 13.41 12.82
N GLU A 219 -19.16 14.16 11.74
CA GLU A 219 -20.52 14.28 11.18
C GLU A 219 -20.90 13.08 10.29
N GLU A 220 -20.01 12.08 10.18
CA GLU A 220 -20.14 10.95 9.25
C GLU A 220 -20.51 11.39 7.83
N SER A 221 -20.03 12.57 7.44
CA SER A 221 -20.19 13.06 6.07
C SER A 221 -19.59 12.02 5.13
N SER A 222 -20.25 11.81 3.98
CA SER A 222 -19.77 10.81 3.03
C SER A 222 -18.30 11.09 2.69
N PHE A 223 -17.47 10.05 2.60
CA PHE A 223 -16.03 10.23 2.37
C PHE A 223 -15.73 11.11 1.16
N LYS A 224 -16.51 10.97 0.08
CA LYS A 224 -16.41 11.79 -1.11
C LYS A 224 -16.71 13.28 -0.84
N ASP A 225 -17.69 13.57 0.00
CA ASP A 225 -18.03 14.95 0.33
C ASP A 225 -17.03 15.56 1.30
N TRP A 226 -16.51 14.78 2.24
CA TRP A 226 -15.38 15.19 3.10
C TRP A 226 -14.16 15.59 2.24
N ILE A 227 -13.79 14.79 1.24
CA ILE A 227 -12.69 15.11 0.31
C ILE A 227 -12.96 16.42 -0.44
N LYS A 228 -14.16 16.59 -1.01
CA LYS A 228 -14.50 17.82 -1.75
C LYS A 228 -14.49 19.06 -0.86
N GLN A 229 -14.90 18.92 0.41
CA GLN A 229 -14.94 20.03 1.35
C GLN A 229 -13.53 20.49 1.73
N ASN A 230 -12.63 19.53 2.01
CA ASN A 230 -11.27 19.82 2.45
C ASN A 230 -10.33 20.16 1.28
N PHE A 231 -10.60 19.61 0.08
CA PHE A 231 -9.75 19.76 -1.10
C PHE A 231 -10.57 20.08 -2.37
N PRO A 232 -11.26 21.24 -2.41
CA PRO A 232 -12.25 21.55 -3.46
C PRO A 232 -11.66 21.67 -4.87
N THR A 233 -10.36 21.91 -5.00
CA THR A 233 -9.67 22.08 -6.29
C THR A 233 -8.88 20.86 -6.72
N SER A 234 -8.79 19.82 -5.89
CA SER A 234 -7.97 18.64 -6.13
C SER A 234 -8.79 17.51 -6.71
N THR A 235 -8.17 16.74 -7.59
CA THR A 235 -8.73 15.54 -8.21
C THR A 235 -8.22 14.29 -7.50
N PHE A 236 -9.15 13.38 -7.21
CA PHE A 236 -8.85 12.12 -6.57
C PHE A 236 -9.53 10.98 -7.32
N VAL A 237 -8.83 9.85 -7.43
CA VAL A 237 -9.33 8.59 -7.94
C VAL A 237 -9.83 7.77 -6.77
N SER A 238 -11.08 7.31 -6.83
CA SER A 238 -11.64 6.42 -5.82
C SER A 238 -11.10 5.00 -6.01
N GLY A 239 -10.81 4.33 -4.91
CA GLY A 239 -10.41 2.93 -4.86
C GLY A 239 -10.84 2.27 -3.56
N VAL A 240 -10.35 1.05 -3.35
CA VAL A 240 -10.55 0.27 -2.13
C VAL A 240 -9.25 -0.48 -1.82
N THR A 241 -8.82 -0.48 -0.56
CA THR A 241 -7.64 -1.26 -0.13
C THR A 241 -7.92 -2.76 -0.17
N LYS A 242 -6.88 -3.59 -0.07
CA LYS A 242 -7.06 -5.05 0.02
C LYS A 242 -7.88 -5.51 1.23
N ASN A 243 -7.92 -4.73 2.30
CA ASN A 243 -8.74 -5.01 3.48
C ASN A 243 -10.14 -4.35 3.42
N GLY A 244 -10.52 -3.78 2.26
CA GLY A 244 -11.87 -3.28 2.03
C GLY A 244 -12.12 -1.83 2.45
N LEU A 245 -11.09 -1.07 2.83
CA LEU A 245 -11.25 0.32 3.23
C LEU A 245 -11.42 1.22 1.99
N PRO A 246 -12.42 2.12 1.95
CA PRO A 246 -12.54 3.11 0.89
C PRO A 246 -11.29 4.00 0.83
N MET A 247 -10.83 4.26 -0.39
CA MET A 247 -9.61 5.00 -0.67
C MET A 247 -9.85 6.13 -1.67
N MET A 248 -9.18 7.26 -1.47
CA MET A 248 -9.12 8.39 -2.40
C MET A 248 -7.66 8.75 -2.64
N GLN A 249 -7.18 8.53 -3.86
CA GLN A 249 -5.79 8.69 -4.25
C GLN A 249 -5.62 9.88 -5.18
N GLY A 250 -4.65 10.77 -4.90
CA GLY A 250 -4.31 11.88 -5.77
C GLY A 250 -3.69 11.43 -7.09
N GLU A 251 -3.68 12.29 -8.11
CA GLU A 251 -3.19 11.96 -9.46
C GLU A 251 -1.75 11.48 -9.50
N ASP A 252 -0.91 11.99 -8.60
CA ASP A 252 0.51 11.63 -8.50
C ASP A 252 0.76 10.35 -7.68
N GLN A 253 -0.31 9.72 -7.18
CA GLN A 253 -0.30 8.50 -6.36
C GLN A 253 0.43 8.60 -5.01
N ARG A 254 0.99 9.76 -4.65
CA ARG A 254 1.76 9.96 -3.43
C ARG A 254 0.93 10.48 -2.26
N THR A 255 -0.27 10.96 -2.53
CA THR A 255 -1.22 11.36 -1.48
C THR A 255 -2.43 10.44 -1.52
N VAL A 256 -2.72 9.78 -0.40
CA VAL A 256 -3.84 8.84 -0.29
C VAL A 256 -4.59 9.07 1.01
N TYR A 257 -5.92 9.14 0.92
CA TYR A 257 -6.81 9.17 2.08
C TYR A 257 -7.54 7.83 2.19
N LEU A 258 -7.68 7.33 3.41
CA LEU A 258 -8.41 6.11 3.75
C LEU A 258 -9.52 6.42 4.75
N ASP A 259 -10.71 5.94 4.45
CA ASP A 259 -11.88 6.10 5.31
C ASP A 259 -12.01 4.93 6.30
N LEU A 260 -11.89 5.25 7.59
CA LEU A 260 -12.09 4.33 8.71
C LEU A 260 -13.41 4.64 9.43
N THR A 261 -14.40 5.21 8.73
CA THR A 261 -15.71 5.66 9.23
C THR A 261 -15.65 7.04 9.91
N SER A 262 -15.32 7.10 11.20
CA SER A 262 -15.26 8.36 11.96
C SER A 262 -13.88 9.03 11.90
N VAL A 263 -12.90 8.32 11.33
CA VAL A 263 -11.50 8.74 11.19
C VAL A 263 -11.11 8.63 9.72
N ILE A 264 -10.36 9.60 9.24
CA ILE A 264 -9.70 9.54 7.93
C ILE A 264 -8.19 9.55 8.17
N LEU A 265 -7.50 8.56 7.64
CA LEU A 265 -6.04 8.54 7.61
C LEU A 265 -5.57 9.15 6.28
N SER A 266 -4.66 10.11 6.35
CA SER A 266 -3.89 10.56 5.18
C SER A 266 -2.53 9.91 5.20
N PHE A 267 -2.06 9.44 4.05
CA PHE A 267 -0.74 8.95 3.79
C PHE A 267 -0.12 9.82 2.69
N VAL A 268 1.00 10.46 2.99
CA VAL A 268 1.73 11.31 2.04
C VAL A 268 3.16 10.79 1.90
N TYR A 269 3.57 10.52 0.67
CA TYR A 269 4.92 10.16 0.31
C TYR A 269 5.68 11.41 -0.17
N ASP A 270 6.66 11.84 0.62
CA ASP A 270 7.53 12.96 0.35
C ASP A 270 8.93 12.50 -0.12
N PRO A 271 9.27 12.70 -1.42
CA PRO A 271 10.62 12.43 -1.91
C PRO A 271 11.66 13.47 -1.45
N GLY A 272 11.24 14.52 -0.75
CA GLY A 272 12.06 15.64 -0.34
C GLY A 272 12.59 16.41 -1.56
N ILE A 273 13.91 16.56 -1.63
CA ILE A 273 14.58 17.22 -2.77
C ILE A 273 14.84 16.28 -3.96
N LYS A 274 14.45 15.00 -3.85
CA LYS A 274 14.70 14.01 -4.89
C LYS A 274 13.72 14.17 -6.03
N THR A 275 14.19 13.82 -7.21
CA THR A 275 13.40 13.82 -8.44
C THR A 275 12.89 12.42 -8.78
N ARG A 276 13.07 11.46 -7.86
CA ARG A 276 12.71 10.06 -8.02
C ARG A 276 11.94 9.58 -6.81
N VAL A 277 10.98 8.70 -7.05
CA VAL A 277 10.23 8.00 -6.01
C VAL A 277 10.57 6.52 -6.03
N ASP A 278 11.42 6.08 -5.10
CA ASP A 278 11.96 4.73 -5.09
C ASP A 278 10.97 3.71 -4.49
N TYR A 279 10.14 4.08 -3.52
CA TYR A 279 9.28 3.14 -2.77
C TYR A 279 7.78 3.19 -3.10
N LEU A 280 7.40 3.41 -4.37
CA LEU A 280 5.98 3.54 -4.71
C LEU A 280 5.21 2.23 -4.45
N GLN A 281 5.79 1.07 -4.75
CA GLN A 281 5.13 -0.22 -4.57
C GLN A 281 5.01 -0.60 -3.08
N THR A 282 6.05 -0.32 -2.31
CA THR A 282 6.08 -0.45 -0.85
C THR A 282 5.04 0.46 -0.21
N PHE A 283 4.89 1.69 -0.70
CA PHE A 283 3.85 2.60 -0.26
C PHE A 283 2.45 2.03 -0.51
N GLN A 284 2.20 1.44 -1.68
CA GLN A 284 0.94 0.72 -1.95
C GLN A 284 0.73 -0.50 -1.04
N MET A 285 1.80 -1.25 -0.73
CA MET A 285 1.74 -2.34 0.24
C MET A 285 1.32 -1.85 1.63
N MET A 286 1.89 -0.72 2.09
CA MET A 286 1.51 -0.11 3.36
C MET A 286 0.02 0.23 3.38
N LEU A 287 -0.49 0.91 2.35
CA LEU A 287 -1.91 1.25 2.22
C LEU A 287 -2.81 0.01 2.22
N ASN A 288 -2.42 -1.04 1.51
CA ASN A 288 -3.15 -2.30 1.43
C ASN A 288 -3.12 -3.11 2.72
N SER A 289 -2.20 -2.81 3.63
CA SER A 289 -2.09 -3.46 4.93
C SER A 289 -2.96 -2.81 6.01
N VAL A 290 -3.45 -1.59 5.79
CA VAL A 290 -4.23 -0.83 6.79
C VAL A 290 -5.51 -1.59 7.15
N GLN A 291 -5.76 -1.74 8.45
CA GLN A 291 -6.99 -2.33 8.96
C GLN A 291 -7.37 -1.79 10.33
N VAL A 292 -8.68 -1.79 10.60
CA VAL A 292 -9.24 -1.55 11.93
C VAL A 292 -9.24 -2.87 12.69
N VAL A 293 -8.63 -2.88 13.88
CA VAL A 293 -8.48 -4.09 14.70
C VAL A 293 -9.32 -4.09 15.97
N GLY A 294 -10.02 -2.99 16.25
CA GLY A 294 -10.96 -2.91 17.36
C GLY A 294 -11.45 -1.50 17.63
N ALA A 295 -12.32 -1.38 18.62
CA ALA A 295 -12.73 -0.12 19.22
C ALA A 295 -12.25 -0.08 20.69
N VAL A 296 -11.93 1.11 21.19
CA VAL A 296 -11.57 1.34 22.59
C VAL A 296 -12.87 1.31 23.41
N GLU A 297 -13.08 0.26 24.20
CA GLU A 297 -14.22 0.21 25.12
C GLU A 297 -14.01 1.23 26.25
N ASN A 298 -14.88 2.23 26.33
CA ASN A 298 -14.96 3.12 27.49
C ASN A 298 -15.52 2.32 28.68
N SER A 299 -14.65 1.90 29.59
CA SER A 299 -15.10 1.38 30.89
C SER A 299 -15.67 2.55 31.71
N GLU A 300 -16.96 2.81 31.58
CA GLU A 300 -17.68 3.65 32.54
C GLU A 300 -17.61 2.98 33.91
N THR A 301 -16.75 3.51 34.77
CA THR A 301 -16.78 3.20 36.20
C THR A 301 -18.03 3.85 36.76
N THR A 302 -19.10 3.06 36.90
CA THR A 302 -20.24 3.35 37.75
C THR A 302 -19.76 3.50 39.19
N SER A 303 -19.30 4.71 39.52
CA SER A 303 -19.12 5.13 40.90
C SER A 303 -20.52 5.49 41.42
N GLU A 304 -21.29 4.48 41.82
CA GLU A 304 -22.47 4.71 42.65
C GLU A 304 -22.03 5.46 43.90
N THR A 305 -22.35 6.75 43.90
CA THR A 305 -22.27 7.63 45.07
C THR A 305 -23.29 7.09 46.09
N SER A 306 -22.83 6.24 47.01
CA SER A 306 -23.56 6.00 48.25
C SER A 306 -23.56 7.28 49.08
N ILE A 307 -24.63 8.05 48.95
CA ILE A 307 -24.95 9.15 49.86
C ILE A 307 -25.29 8.51 51.21
N VAL A 308 -24.36 8.64 52.17
CA VAL A 308 -24.66 8.49 53.59
C VAL A 308 -24.67 9.90 54.19
N GLN A 309 -25.81 10.31 54.72
CA GLN A 309 -26.00 11.46 55.62
C GLN A 309 -26.87 10.98 56.80
N PRO A 310 -26.87 11.66 57.96
CA PRO A 310 -25.76 11.77 58.92
C PRO A 310 -26.19 11.25 60.31
N GLU A 311 -25.25 10.84 61.16
CA GLU A 311 -25.54 10.56 62.58
C GLU A 311 -25.30 11.84 63.39
N GLU A 312 -26.37 12.34 63.99
CA GLU A 312 -26.47 13.54 64.82
C GLU A 312 -25.82 13.28 66.19
N SER A 313 -24.74 13.98 66.51
CA SER A 313 -24.10 13.93 67.84
C SER A 313 -24.61 15.09 68.71
N GLU A 314 -25.34 14.76 69.78
CA GLU A 314 -25.63 15.67 70.90
C GLU A 314 -24.34 16.17 71.58
N PRO A 315 -24.27 17.43 72.03
CA PRO A 315 -23.19 17.89 72.89
C PRO A 315 -23.55 17.63 74.37
N ALA A 316 -22.58 17.07 75.11
CA ALA A 316 -22.59 17.10 76.56
C ALA A 316 -21.80 18.32 77.07
N LEU A 317 -22.40 18.98 78.07
CA LEU A 317 -21.92 20.08 78.94
C LEU A 317 -22.29 21.51 78.53
#